data_AF-A0A1H3MQ10-F1
#
_entry.id   AF-A0A1H3MQ10-F1
#
_cell.length_a   1.000
_cell.length_b   1.000
_cell.length_c   1.000
_cell.angle_alpha   90.00
_cell.angle_beta   90.00
_cell.angle_gamma   90.00
#
_symmetry.space_group_name_H-M   'P 1'
#
loop_
_entity.id
_entity.type
_entity.pdbx_description
1 polymer ?
#
loop_
_entity_poly.entity_id
_entity_poly.type
_entity_poly.pdbx_seq_one_letter_code
_entity_poly.pdbx_strand_id
1 'polypeptide(L)'
;MVDYFVVNVSSPNTPNLRQLQEREPLIALLQQVQERNQALPVPRPLLLKIAPDLTDPQLDDILLIARETNLSGLFATNTTIARTGLTTPIDRVAALGAGGVSGRLLM
;
A
#
# COMPACT_ATOMS: atom_id res chain seq x y z
N MET A 1 16.42 -17.61 -0.67
CA MET A 1 15.05 -17.62 -1.23
C MET A 1 14.15 -16.80 -0.32
N VAL A 2 13.02 -16.31 -0.83
CA VAL A 2 12.01 -15.57 -0.04
C VAL A 2 10.71 -16.37 -0.02
N ASP A 3 9.89 -16.14 1.00
CA ASP A 3 8.62 -16.85 1.17
C ASP A 3 7.48 -16.20 0.39
N TYR A 4 7.53 -14.88 0.17
CA TYR A 4 6.52 -14.11 -0.56
C TYR A 4 7.10 -12.78 -1.09
N PHE A 5 6.36 -12.14 -1.99
CA PHE A 5 6.63 -10.79 -2.47
C PHE A 5 5.52 -9.83 -2.05
N VAL A 6 5.88 -8.56 -1.86
CA VAL A 6 4.94 -7.48 -1.57
C VAL A 6 5.19 -6.32 -2.50
N VAL A 7 4.17 -5.92 -3.26
CA VAL A 7 4.16 -4.67 -4.01
C VAL A 7 3.68 -3.56 -3.08
N ASN A 8 4.48 -2.49 -2.95
CA ASN A 8 4.17 -1.36 -2.08
C ASN A 8 3.92 -0.10 -2.92
N VAL A 9 2.65 0.28 -3.04
CA VAL A 9 2.18 1.52 -3.68
C VAL A 9 1.61 2.52 -2.66
N SER A 10 1.85 2.30 -1.37
CA SER A 10 1.20 3.04 -0.26
C SER A 10 2.11 4.03 0.49
N SER A 11 3.39 4.16 0.09
CA SER A 11 4.32 5.11 0.71
C SER A 11 3.82 6.56 0.60
N PRO A 12 3.71 7.31 1.72
CA PRO A 12 3.45 8.75 1.65
C PRO A 12 4.69 9.58 1.28
N ASN A 13 5.87 8.98 1.30
CA ASN A 13 7.14 9.69 1.14
C ASN A 13 7.64 9.74 -0.30
N THR A 14 6.95 9.06 -1.22
CA THR A 14 7.30 9.02 -2.64
C THR A 14 6.25 9.83 -3.41
N PRO A 15 6.61 11.00 -3.99
CA PRO A 15 5.67 11.80 -4.77
C PRO A 15 4.98 10.96 -5.84
N ASN A 16 3.67 11.17 -6.01
CA ASN A 16 2.81 10.51 -7.01
C ASN A 16 2.67 8.97 -6.88
N LEU A 17 3.34 8.30 -5.94
CA LEU A 17 3.23 6.83 -5.83
C LEU A 17 1.81 6.37 -5.48
N ARG A 18 1.11 7.13 -4.63
CA ARG A 18 -0.28 6.81 -4.26
C ARG A 18 -1.26 6.96 -5.44
N GLN A 19 -0.92 7.73 -6.48
CA GLN A 19 -1.74 7.82 -7.71
C GLN A 19 -1.73 6.49 -8.47
N LEU A 20 -0.69 5.66 -8.31
CA LEU A 20 -0.69 4.29 -8.86
C LEU A 20 -1.68 3.35 -8.16
N GLN A 21 -2.39 3.79 -7.12
CA GLN A 21 -3.52 3.04 -6.55
C GLN A 21 -4.82 3.25 -7.33
N GLU A 22 -4.82 4.13 -8.34
CA GLU A 22 -5.90 4.15 -9.32
C GLU A 22 -5.99 2.79 -10.04
N ARG A 23 -7.21 2.42 -10.40
CA ARG A 23 -7.56 1.04 -10.76
C ARG A 23 -6.76 0.50 -11.95
N GLU A 24 -6.78 1.18 -13.09
CA GLU A 24 -6.16 0.68 -14.32
C GLU A 24 -4.62 0.56 -14.22
N PRO A 25 -3.88 1.58 -13.75
CA PRO A 25 -2.43 1.46 -13.60
C PRO A 25 -2.03 0.34 -12.63
N LEU A 26 -2.79 0.16 -11.54
CA LEU A 26 -2.48 -0.86 -10.55
C LEU A 26 -2.70 -2.27 -11.12
N ILE A 27 -3.79 -2.50 -11.84
CA ILE A 27 -4.05 -3.78 -12.52
C ILE A 27 -2.92 -4.10 -13.49
N ALA A 28 -2.56 -3.16 -14.36
CA ALA A 28 -1.51 -3.37 -15.35
C ALA A 28 -0.16 -3.71 -14.71
N LEU A 29 0.21 -3.01 -13.63
CA LEU A 29 1.42 -3.30 -12.86
C LEU A 29 1.37 -4.71 -12.25
N LEU A 30 0.29 -5.04 -11.54
CA LEU A 30 0.17 -6.30 -10.82
C LEU A 30 0.09 -7.50 -11.76
N GLN A 31 -0.59 -7.38 -12.91
CA GLN A 31 -0.62 -8.42 -13.94
C GLN A 31 0.80 -8.72 -14.44
N GLN A 32 1.59 -7.70 -14.79
CA GLN A 32 2.96 -7.90 -15.25
C GLN A 32 3.86 -8.54 -14.18
N VAL A 33 3.70 -8.18 -12.91
CA VAL A 33 4.45 -8.78 -11.81
C VAL A 33 4.01 -10.24 -11.60
N GLN A 34 2.71 -10.50 -11.66
CA GLN A 34 2.13 -11.83 -11.48
C GLN A 34 2.55 -12.77 -12.61
N GLU A 35 2.53 -12.32 -13.88
CA GLU A 35 3.02 -13.06 -15.04
C GLU A 35 4.49 -13.48 -14.87
N ARG A 36 5.34 -12.54 -14.47
CA ARG A 36 6.77 -12.83 -14.21
C ARG A 36 6.95 -13.82 -13.05
N ASN A 37 6.17 -13.67 -11.99
CA ASN A 37 6.23 -14.56 -10.83
C ASN A 37 5.78 -15.99 -11.19
N GLN A 38 4.74 -16.14 -12.01
CA GLN A 38 4.26 -17.44 -12.47
C GLN A 38 5.22 -18.13 -13.46
N ALA A 39 6.08 -17.36 -14.16
CA ALA A 39 7.11 -17.91 -15.02
C ALA A 39 8.34 -18.47 -14.27
N LEU A 40 8.43 -18.26 -12.95
CA LEU A 40 9.53 -18.79 -12.14
C LEU A 40 9.35 -20.30 -11.88
N PRO A 41 10.46 -21.07 -11.70
CA PRO A 41 10.36 -22.49 -11.36
C PRO A 41 9.57 -22.78 -10.09
N VAL A 42 9.58 -21.84 -9.14
CA VAL A 42 8.79 -21.88 -7.91
C VAL A 42 8.18 -20.49 -7.69
N PRO A 43 6.94 -20.25 -8.16
CA PRO A 43 6.22 -19.01 -7.91
C PRO A 43 6.03 -18.77 -6.42
N ARG A 44 6.01 -17.50 -6.00
CA ARG A 44 5.79 -17.11 -4.60
C ARG A 44 4.47 -16.36 -4.44
N PRO A 45 3.81 -16.42 -3.27
CA PRO A 45 2.67 -15.57 -2.98
C PRO A 45 2.98 -14.09 -3.27
N LEU A 46 2.08 -13.42 -3.98
CA LEU A 46 2.18 -12.00 -4.30
C LEU A 46 1.12 -11.24 -3.51
N LEU A 47 1.55 -10.26 -2.71
CA LEU A 47 0.68 -9.44 -1.88
C LEU A 47 0.80 -7.96 -2.25
N LEU A 48 -0.23 -7.18 -1.92
CA LEU A 48 -0.25 -5.72 -2.07
C LEU A 48 -0.30 -5.05 -0.69
N LYS A 49 0.58 -4.09 -0.44
CA LYS A 49 0.57 -3.28 0.80
C LYS A 49 -0.25 -2.01 0.61
N ILE A 50 -1.31 -1.86 1.41
CA ILE A 50 -2.27 -0.75 1.29
C ILE A 50 -2.04 0.35 2.34
N ALA A 51 -2.48 1.57 2.05
CA ALA A 51 -2.50 2.66 3.02
C ALA A 51 -3.73 2.54 3.94
N PRO A 52 -3.66 3.03 5.19
CA PRO A 52 -4.82 3.13 6.05
C PRO A 52 -5.75 4.30 5.65
N ASP A 53 -5.23 5.25 4.85
CA ASP A 53 -5.91 6.48 4.45
C ASP A 53 -6.77 6.27 3.18
N LEU A 54 -7.58 5.21 3.15
CA LEU A 54 -8.47 4.87 2.03
C LEU A 54 -9.93 5.09 2.42
N THR A 55 -10.75 5.52 1.47
CA THR A 55 -12.21 5.52 1.62
C THR A 55 -12.77 4.13 1.35
N ASP A 56 -13.99 3.84 1.83
CA ASP A 56 -14.63 2.53 1.59
C ASP A 56 -14.73 2.18 0.09
N PRO A 57 -15.11 3.10 -0.82
CA PRO A 57 -15.09 2.81 -2.26
C PRO A 57 -13.69 2.49 -2.81
N GLN A 58 -12.64 3.15 -2.31
CA GLN A 58 -11.27 2.84 -2.72
C GLN A 58 -10.84 1.45 -2.21
N LEU A 59 -11.29 1.06 -1.01
CA LEU A 59 -11.06 -0.28 -0.49
C LEU A 59 -11.77 -1.34 -1.34
N ASP A 60 -13.03 -1.10 -1.73
CA ASP A 60 -13.78 -1.98 -2.64
C ASP A 60 -13.06 -2.15 -3.99
N ASP A 61 -12.54 -1.06 -4.57
CA ASP A 61 -11.74 -1.11 -5.79
C ASP A 61 -10.48 -1.96 -5.60
N ILE A 62 -9.76 -1.82 -4.48
CA ILE A 62 -8.60 -2.66 -4.17
C ILE A 62 -8.98 -4.14 -4.09
N LEU A 63 -10.12 -4.47 -3.50
CA LEU A 63 -10.58 -5.86 -3.39
C LEU A 63 -10.92 -6.44 -4.78
N LEU A 64 -11.51 -5.64 -5.67
CA LEU A 64 -11.74 -6.04 -7.06
C LEU A 64 -10.42 -6.27 -7.80
N ILE A 65 -9.47 -5.35 -7.69
CA ILE A 65 -8.14 -5.45 -8.30
C ILE A 65 -7.40 -6.69 -7.79
N ALA A 66 -7.43 -6.95 -6.49
CA ALA A 66 -6.77 -8.10 -5.88
C ALA A 66 -7.32 -9.43 -6.44
N ARG A 67 -8.63 -9.51 -6.67
CA ARG A 67 -9.28 -10.66 -7.30
C ARG A 67 -8.91 -10.78 -8.77
N GLU A 68 -8.97 -9.69 -9.52
CA GLU A 68 -8.67 -9.64 -10.95
C GLU A 68 -7.21 -10.02 -11.27
N THR A 69 -6.28 -9.64 -10.38
CA THR A 69 -4.84 -9.89 -10.52
C THR A 69 -4.37 -11.16 -9.82
N ASN A 70 -5.28 -11.93 -9.19
CA ASN A 70 -5.00 -13.16 -8.45
C ASN A 70 -3.97 -12.99 -7.32
N LEU A 71 -4.04 -11.90 -6.56
CA LEU A 71 -3.17 -11.70 -5.40
C LEU A 71 -3.44 -12.76 -4.33
N SER A 72 -2.37 -13.17 -3.66
CA SER A 72 -2.43 -14.12 -2.55
C SER A 72 -2.88 -13.48 -1.24
N GLY A 73 -2.86 -12.15 -1.15
CA GLY A 73 -3.31 -11.43 0.03
C GLY A 73 -3.02 -9.94 0.01
N LEU A 74 -3.45 -9.27 1.08
CA LEU A 74 -3.20 -7.86 1.33
C LEU A 74 -2.37 -7.69 2.60
N PHE A 75 -1.50 -6.69 2.60
CA PHE A 75 -0.76 -6.25 3.78
C PHE A 75 -1.36 -4.93 4.26
N ALA A 76 -2.20 -5.00 5.30
CA ALA A 76 -2.87 -3.87 5.91
C ALA A 76 -2.21 -3.58 7.29
N THR A 77 -1.59 -2.42 7.53
CA THR A 77 -1.48 -1.22 6.69
C THR A 77 -0.06 -0.64 6.67
N ASN A 78 0.17 0.31 5.77
CA ASN A 78 1.33 1.20 5.83
C ASN A 78 1.07 2.37 6.81
N THR A 79 1.90 3.40 6.80
CA THR A 79 1.74 4.57 7.67
C THR A 79 0.58 5.48 7.24
N THR A 80 -0.07 6.16 8.20
CA THR A 80 -1.08 7.20 7.93
C THR A 80 -0.43 8.57 7.71
N ILE A 81 -1.05 9.44 6.92
CA ILE A 81 -0.70 10.88 6.86
C ILE A 81 -1.46 11.71 7.90
N ALA A 82 -2.46 11.14 8.57
CA ALA A 82 -3.22 11.82 9.58
C ALA A 82 -2.32 12.23 10.76
N ARG A 83 -2.52 13.45 11.24
CA ARG A 83 -1.83 14.00 12.43
C ARG A 83 -2.75 14.06 13.66
N THR A 84 -3.99 13.64 13.51
CA THR A 84 -5.01 13.62 14.57
C THR A 84 -4.57 12.69 15.71
N GLY A 85 -4.76 13.15 16.95
CA GLY A 85 -4.43 12.37 18.16
C GLY A 85 -2.97 12.45 18.61
N LEU A 86 -2.09 13.15 17.87
CA LEU A 86 -0.73 13.41 18.35
C LEU A 86 -0.76 14.30 19.61
N THR A 87 -0.04 13.87 20.65
CA THR A 87 0.20 14.67 21.86
C THR A 87 1.37 15.65 21.68
N THR A 88 2.16 15.48 20.62
CA THR A 88 3.27 16.37 20.27
C THR A 88 2.72 17.73 19.81
N PRO A 89 3.27 18.86 20.31
CA PRO A 89 2.86 20.20 19.88
C PRO A 89 2.88 20.39 18.35
N ILE A 90 1.89 21.12 17.82
CA ILE A 90 1.65 21.23 16.37
C ILE A 90 2.78 21.94 15.62
N ASP A 91 3.43 22.93 16.25
CA ASP A 91 4.60 23.63 15.76
C ASP A 91 5.79 22.68 15.59
N ARG A 92 5.99 21.78 16.57
CA ARG A 92 7.02 20.75 16.49
C ARG A 92 6.70 19.71 15.42
N VAL A 93 5.43 19.32 15.26
CA VAL A 93 5.01 18.42 14.18
C VAL A 93 5.25 19.07 12.81
N ALA A 94 4.93 20.35 12.66
CA ALA A 94 5.17 21.10 11.43
C ALA A 94 6.67 21.19 11.10
N ALA A 95 7.52 21.41 12.10
CA ALA A 95 8.98 21.46 11.92
C ALA A 95 9.60 20.12 11.47
N LEU A 96 8.96 18.99 11.78
CA LEU A 96 9.40 17.66 11.30
C LEU A 96 9.07 17.41 9.82
N GLY A 97 8.17 18.21 9.23
CA GLY A 97 7.83 18.14 7.83
C GLY A 97 6.88 17.01 7.43
N ALA A 98 6.85 16.73 6.13
CA ALA A 98 6.00 15.69 5.55
C ALA A 98 6.50 14.29 5.90
N GLY A 99 5.58 13.36 6.10
CA GLY A 99 5.90 11.94 6.32
C GLY A 99 4.78 11.15 6.99
N GLY A 100 4.91 9.83 7.01
CA GLY A 100 3.93 8.94 7.64
C GLY A 100 4.03 8.89 9.19
N VAL A 101 2.90 8.65 9.86
CA VAL A 101 2.81 8.30 11.28
C VAL A 101 2.65 6.78 11.44
N SER A 102 3.29 6.21 12.45
CA SER A 102 3.24 4.80 12.81
C SER A 102 3.03 4.61 14.31
N GLY A 103 2.82 3.36 14.74
CA GLY A 103 2.68 3.01 16.15
C GLY A 103 1.25 3.11 16.64
N ARG A 104 1.07 3.35 17.94
CA ARG A 104 -0.23 3.25 18.65
C ARG A 104 -1.36 4.06 18.02
N LEU A 105 -1.05 5.20 17.41
CA LEU A 105 -2.05 6.09 16.80
C LEU A 105 -2.67 5.54 15.50
N LEU A 106 -2.13 4.45 14.96
CA LEU A 106 -2.64 3.78 13.76
C LEU A 106 -3.64 2.66 14.09
N MET A 107 -3.79 2.31 15.37
CA MET A 107 -4.62 1.20 15.85
C MET A 107 -5.86 1.70 16.59
#